data_AF-A0A0C2CQ45-F1
#
_entry.id   AF-A0A0C2CQ45-F1
#
_cell.length_a   1.000
_cell.length_b   1.000
_cell.length_c   1.000
_cell.angle_alpha   90.00
_cell.angle_beta   90.00
_cell.angle_gamma   90.00
#
_symmetry.space_group_name_H-M   'P 1'
#
loop_
_entity.id
_entity.type
_entity.pdbx_description
1 polymer ?
#
loop_
_entity_poly.entity_id
_entity_poly.type
_entity_poly.pdbx_seq_one_letter_code
_entity_poly.pdbx_strand_id
1 'polypeptide(L)'
;MKRLSRRAPLLAACGLLTLGLGLASTPAAAWDPSTTHQGLLESAVTRSAVHLRWMDASELERGLFTSLRVDPDRLSKDQLRLLQLTIRSAPADVGARPLGGPGTCPSAAAPPETQLFCVDQALWEQSALGWLRLGMLAEVTPSARHLHHFVDRAHPESPRWRDDDLPASVLRKRQARSNGEPMAGVVTGTNFAGQSSSAIAWLEDPNDLLAPPQTYAHLAAASTASTKAERDHHLALGLLGVGALIHVMQDLSVPAHARGDATAFFAPLSPVLGDRGLPLQEFVRVEYGRADLPDLLDLLGRAHASAGLPAHPDYPDQPAEPDDLDDPEDPEDPEDPEDLEDLDDASAPDEPAPSEPSASLAPAGGPGQPPAGEPLATTLLGHVLGEGQYGGIATLAGRHFFSESSVPAPKYLDATLSASEAAATLLGDDHWLDPSEVEGATLSPWPAERGYLLTSTGRALAAFDTDLDGRTRPYLDETCYRDQAAQLLPAAAEVTRSLLDLLWPAWPQMRHLGDRVALSIPAWAKAQVQVFVQTDAGVRRSIARHPLEVGTDNVVPLGVGELAAGERVVLVLTATRVDGPPIVIEQITTSAAAIPDAGPAPIVPVPW
;
A
#
# COMPACT_ATOMS: atom_id res chain seq x y z
N MET A 1 9.10 56.96 71.41
CA MET A 1 9.79 56.22 72.50
C MET A 1 9.64 54.72 72.25
N LYS A 2 10.78 53.99 72.26
CA LYS A 2 11.01 52.55 72.61
C LYS A 2 9.98 51.49 72.15
N ARG A 3 10.30 50.28 71.65
CA ARG A 3 11.50 49.51 71.30
C ARG A 3 10.98 48.22 70.61
N LEU A 4 11.54 47.88 69.46
CA LEU A 4 12.10 46.56 69.09
C LEU A 4 11.57 45.29 69.78
N SER A 5 11.07 44.33 68.99
CA SER A 5 11.55 42.94 69.09
C SER A 5 11.55 42.24 67.73
N ARG A 6 12.74 41.78 67.34
CA ARG A 6 13.08 40.96 66.17
C ARG A 6 12.71 39.48 66.40
N ARG A 7 12.49 38.75 65.31
CA ARG A 7 12.88 37.34 64.97
C ARG A 7 11.82 36.81 63.98
N ALA A 8 12.07 36.10 62.89
CA ALA A 8 13.18 35.73 62.02
C ALA A 8 12.48 34.99 60.84
N PRO A 9 13.07 34.91 59.64
CA PRO A 9 12.40 34.40 58.44
C PRO A 9 12.48 32.86 58.33
N LEU A 10 11.36 32.20 58.03
CA LEU A 10 11.33 30.86 57.43
C LEU A 10 11.14 31.07 55.91
N LEU A 11 12.21 30.96 55.12
CA LEU A 11 12.51 29.75 54.31
C LEU A 11 11.32 29.44 53.39
N ALA A 12 11.18 30.07 52.21
CA ALA A 12 11.98 29.79 51.00
C ALA A 12 12.18 28.28 50.75
N ALA A 13 11.06 27.56 50.56
CA ALA A 13 11.03 26.20 50.03
C ALA A 13 9.84 26.05 49.04
N CYS A 14 9.87 26.83 47.96
CA CYS A 14 9.06 26.58 46.75
C CYS A 14 10.02 26.44 45.55
N GLY A 15 11.12 25.72 45.75
CA GLY A 15 12.08 25.40 44.70
C GLY A 15 11.78 24.03 44.11
N LEU A 16 11.58 24.01 42.79
CA LEU A 16 11.83 22.89 41.90
C LEU A 16 11.13 21.55 42.22
N LEU A 17 9.88 21.38 41.76
CA LEU A 17 9.30 20.05 41.58
C LEU A 17 8.18 20.02 40.52
N THR A 18 8.43 20.64 39.36
CA THR A 18 7.64 20.47 38.12
C THR A 18 8.54 20.59 36.89
N LEU A 19 9.65 19.85 36.88
CA LEU A 19 10.48 19.62 35.70
C LEU A 19 10.78 18.12 35.55
N GLY A 20 9.82 17.30 35.99
CA GLY A 20 9.87 15.85 35.87
C GLY A 20 9.20 15.42 34.58
N LEU A 21 10.01 14.86 33.67
CA LEU A 21 9.60 13.85 32.70
C LEU A 21 8.57 14.30 31.66
N GLY A 22 8.90 15.36 30.93
CA GLY A 22 8.46 15.50 29.53
C GLY A 22 9.30 14.60 28.62
N LEU A 23 9.42 13.30 28.94
CA LEU A 23 9.68 12.32 27.90
C LEU A 23 8.42 12.35 27.05
N ALA A 24 8.48 13.07 25.94
CA ALA A 24 7.42 13.03 24.95
C ALA A 24 7.27 11.56 24.55
N SER A 25 6.29 10.88 25.15
CA SER A 25 5.81 9.62 24.63
C SER A 25 5.38 9.93 23.22
N THR A 26 6.19 9.50 22.25
CA THR A 26 5.76 9.45 20.86
C THR A 26 4.48 8.61 20.87
N PRO A 27 3.31 9.20 20.53
CA PRO A 27 2.09 8.41 20.48
C PRO A 27 2.34 7.22 19.57
N ALA A 28 1.97 6.02 20.03
CA ALA A 28 2.14 4.81 19.26
C ALA A 28 1.16 4.87 18.09
N ALA A 29 1.63 5.35 16.94
CA ALA A 29 0.86 5.27 15.71
C ALA A 29 1.00 3.83 15.19
N ALA A 30 0.04 3.01 15.58
CA ALA A 30 -0.29 1.71 15.03
C ALA A 30 -0.40 1.75 13.48
N TRP A 31 0.09 0.72 12.75
CA TRP A 31 0.26 0.73 11.28
C TRP A 31 1.00 2.02 10.87
N ASP A 32 2.17 2.21 11.49
CA ASP A 32 2.94 3.44 11.36
C ASP A 32 3.39 3.60 9.91
N PRO A 33 3.19 4.77 9.30
CA PRO A 33 3.89 5.19 8.09
C PRO A 33 5.41 4.97 8.15
N SER A 34 6.00 4.84 9.34
CA SER A 34 7.42 4.52 9.53
C SER A 34 7.76 3.03 9.68
N THR A 35 6.78 2.13 9.82
CA THR A 35 7.01 0.68 10.03
C THR A 35 6.30 -0.17 8.98
N THR A 36 5.06 -0.60 9.24
CA THR A 36 4.30 -1.53 8.39
C THR A 36 4.12 -1.01 6.97
N HIS A 37 3.74 0.26 6.80
CA HIS A 37 3.65 0.90 5.48
C HIS A 37 4.95 0.81 4.68
N GLN A 38 6.10 0.98 5.35
CA GLN A 38 7.41 0.90 4.71
C GLN A 38 7.74 -0.53 4.30
N GLY A 39 7.40 -1.51 5.14
CA GLY A 39 7.54 -2.93 4.80
C GLY A 39 6.67 -3.30 3.60
N LEU A 40 5.42 -2.82 3.55
CA LEU A 40 4.50 -3.03 2.44
C LEU A 40 5.04 -2.40 1.14
N LEU A 41 5.59 -1.18 1.22
CA LEU A 41 6.26 -0.53 0.10
C LEU A 41 7.49 -1.32 -0.37
N GLU A 42 8.32 -1.81 0.55
CA GLU A 42 9.50 -2.61 0.23
C GLU A 42 9.13 -3.91 -0.50
N SER A 43 8.17 -4.65 0.05
CA SER A 43 7.61 -5.86 -0.58
C SER A 43 7.00 -5.57 -1.96
N ALA A 44 6.32 -4.44 -2.11
CA ALA A 44 5.70 -4.06 -3.38
C ALA A 44 6.74 -3.65 -4.43
N VAL A 45 7.75 -2.89 -4.03
CA VAL A 45 8.83 -2.40 -4.91
C VAL A 45 9.65 -3.56 -5.48
N THR A 46 9.96 -4.58 -4.67
CA THR A 46 10.73 -5.76 -5.13
C THR A 46 9.95 -6.62 -6.13
N ARG A 47 8.60 -6.55 -6.09
CA ARG A 47 7.70 -7.30 -6.98
C ARG A 47 7.19 -6.50 -8.17
N SER A 48 7.33 -5.17 -8.14
CA SER A 48 6.94 -4.28 -9.23
C SER A 48 8.02 -4.28 -10.33
N ALA A 49 7.59 -4.08 -11.58
CA ALA A 49 8.49 -3.92 -12.70
C ALA A 49 9.11 -2.51 -12.77
N VAL A 50 8.70 -1.57 -11.90
CA VAL A 50 9.07 -0.15 -12.01
C VAL A 50 10.58 0.08 -12.01
N HIS A 51 11.33 -0.61 -11.14
CA HIS A 51 12.78 -0.41 -11.06
C HIS A 51 13.48 -0.85 -12.35
N LEU A 52 13.13 -2.04 -12.85
CA LEU A 52 13.68 -2.61 -14.08
C LEU A 52 13.29 -1.75 -15.30
N ARG A 53 12.02 -1.31 -15.38
CA ARG A 53 11.53 -0.43 -16.45
C ARG A 53 12.27 0.90 -16.46
N TRP A 54 12.52 1.51 -15.31
CA TRP A 54 13.30 2.75 -15.23
C TRP A 54 14.75 2.55 -15.66
N MET A 55 15.39 1.46 -15.22
CA MET A 55 16.76 1.16 -15.61
C MET A 55 16.86 0.93 -17.12
N ASP A 56 15.98 0.13 -17.69
CA ASP A 56 15.93 -0.13 -19.13
C ASP A 56 15.67 1.16 -19.93
N ALA A 57 14.65 1.92 -19.53
CA ALA A 57 14.28 3.18 -20.18
C ALA A 57 15.37 4.25 -20.15
N SER A 58 16.29 4.19 -19.19
CA SER A 58 17.30 5.20 -18.94
C SER A 58 18.73 4.73 -19.17
N GLU A 59 18.93 3.56 -19.78
CA GLU A 59 20.26 2.96 -19.99
C GLU A 59 21.06 2.84 -18.68
N LEU A 60 20.37 2.39 -17.61
CA LEU A 60 20.87 2.19 -16.26
C LEU A 60 21.21 3.49 -15.48
N GLU A 61 20.89 4.67 -16.00
CA GLU A 61 21.15 5.93 -15.30
C GLU A 61 20.13 6.23 -14.19
N ARG A 62 18.91 5.70 -14.32
CA ARG A 62 17.79 5.94 -13.41
C ARG A 62 17.23 4.63 -12.87
N GLY A 63 16.83 4.66 -11.61
CA GLY A 63 16.25 3.56 -10.87
C GLY A 63 15.77 4.03 -9.50
N LEU A 64 15.25 3.12 -8.68
CA LEU A 64 14.74 3.48 -7.36
C LEU A 64 15.83 3.94 -6.39
N PHE A 65 17.09 3.62 -6.67
CA PHE A 65 18.24 4.04 -5.87
C PHE A 65 18.94 5.30 -6.42
N THR A 66 18.46 5.85 -7.53
CA THR A 66 19.03 7.08 -8.10
C THR A 66 18.81 8.24 -7.15
N SER A 67 19.88 8.99 -6.88
CA SER A 67 19.82 10.21 -6.07
C SER A 67 19.13 11.33 -6.84
N LEU A 68 18.11 11.92 -6.22
CA LEU A 68 17.32 13.03 -6.72
C LEU A 68 17.41 14.20 -5.75
N ARG A 69 17.41 15.42 -6.30
CA ARG A 69 17.60 16.65 -5.53
C ARG A 69 16.38 17.54 -5.58
N VAL A 70 15.97 18.06 -4.43
CA VAL A 70 14.96 19.11 -4.31
C VAL A 70 15.67 20.42 -3.94
N ASP A 71 15.56 21.39 -4.83
CA ASP A 71 15.91 22.79 -4.58
C ASP A 71 14.81 23.51 -3.78
N PRO A 72 15.08 23.93 -2.52
CA PRO A 72 14.09 24.61 -1.69
C PRO A 72 13.65 25.97 -2.22
N ASP A 73 14.50 26.66 -3.00
CA ASP A 73 14.19 28.00 -3.53
C ASP A 73 13.15 27.94 -4.65
N ARG A 74 12.91 26.75 -5.22
CA ARG A 74 11.87 26.49 -6.23
C ARG A 74 10.53 26.10 -5.63
N LEU A 75 10.46 25.82 -4.33
CA LEU A 75 9.23 25.38 -3.67
C LEU A 75 8.30 26.56 -3.39
N SER A 76 7.00 26.31 -3.50
CA SER A 76 6.02 27.21 -2.91
C SER A 76 6.18 27.23 -1.38
N LYS A 77 5.65 28.27 -0.72
CA LYS A 77 5.72 28.37 0.75
C LYS A 77 5.06 27.17 1.45
N ASP A 78 3.96 26.68 0.89
CA ASP A 78 3.20 25.57 1.46
C ASP A 78 3.94 24.24 1.24
N GLN A 79 4.53 24.03 0.06
CA GLN A 79 5.40 22.88 -0.21
C GLN A 79 6.61 22.88 0.72
N LEU A 80 7.32 24.00 0.84
CA LEU A 80 8.48 24.12 1.71
C LEU A 80 8.12 23.79 3.16
N ARG A 81 6.99 24.33 3.65
CA ARG A 81 6.49 24.06 5.00
C ARG A 81 6.16 22.59 5.20
N LEU A 82 5.44 21.97 4.26
CA LEU A 82 5.10 20.56 4.29
C LEU A 82 6.36 19.70 4.39
N LEU A 83 7.29 19.86 3.45
CA LEU A 83 8.54 19.10 3.43
C LEU A 83 9.36 19.30 4.71
N GLN A 84 9.51 20.53 5.22
CA GLN A 84 10.24 20.78 6.46
C GLN A 84 9.61 20.10 7.68
N LEU A 85 8.27 20.10 7.76
CA LEU A 85 7.55 19.42 8.82
C LEU A 85 7.75 17.90 8.72
N THR A 86 7.59 17.33 7.53
CA THR A 86 7.76 15.90 7.29
C THR A 86 9.19 15.43 7.55
N ILE A 87 10.21 16.14 7.04
CA ILE A 87 11.62 15.79 7.26
C ILE A 87 11.94 15.79 8.77
N ARG A 88 11.38 16.75 9.52
CA ARG A 88 11.58 16.84 10.98
C ARG A 88 10.87 15.71 11.73
N SER A 89 9.68 15.30 11.29
CA SER A 89 8.92 14.22 11.94
C SER A 89 9.38 12.83 11.52
N ALA A 90 10.04 12.68 10.37
CA ALA A 90 10.48 11.40 9.84
C ALA A 90 11.45 10.70 10.80
N PRO A 91 11.22 9.45 11.20
CA PRO A 91 12.20 8.68 11.97
C PRO A 91 13.48 8.41 11.17
N ALA A 92 14.61 8.28 11.86
CA ALA A 92 15.92 8.19 11.20
C ALA A 92 16.15 6.84 10.48
N ASP A 93 15.55 5.77 10.98
CA ASP A 93 15.65 4.38 10.54
C ASP A 93 14.77 4.03 9.34
N VAL A 94 13.82 4.90 8.97
CA VAL A 94 12.99 4.73 7.77
C VAL A 94 13.81 4.93 6.49
N GLY A 95 14.91 5.67 6.56
CA GLY A 95 15.67 6.06 5.36
C GLY A 95 14.92 7.07 4.47
N ALA A 96 14.00 7.84 5.05
CA ALA A 96 13.26 8.90 4.37
C ALA A 96 13.92 10.30 4.52
N ARG A 97 14.82 10.47 5.49
CA ARG A 97 15.47 11.77 5.74
C ARG A 97 16.47 12.10 4.62
N PRO A 98 16.30 13.19 3.87
CA PRO A 98 17.27 13.59 2.86
C PRO A 98 18.57 14.07 3.51
N LEU A 99 19.66 13.95 2.77
CA LEU A 99 20.92 14.64 3.03
C LEU A 99 20.81 16.11 2.63
N GLY A 100 21.69 16.97 3.19
CA GLY A 100 21.70 18.40 2.89
C GLY A 100 20.45 19.15 3.36
N GLY A 101 20.17 20.31 2.75
CA GLY A 101 19.05 21.18 3.08
C GLY A 101 19.38 22.50 3.80
N PRO A 102 18.40 23.42 3.88
CA PRO A 102 18.59 24.70 4.55
C PRO A 102 18.98 24.53 6.03
N GLY A 103 20.19 24.99 6.37
CA GLY A 103 20.70 25.00 7.74
C GLY A 103 21.25 23.66 8.27
N THR A 104 21.35 22.63 7.43
CA THR A 104 21.92 21.33 7.84
C THR A 104 23.42 21.24 7.57
N CYS A 105 23.91 21.97 6.57
CA CYS A 105 25.34 22.03 6.29
C CYS A 105 26.08 22.77 7.41
N PRO A 106 27.13 22.14 7.99
CA PRO A 106 27.89 22.78 9.04
C PRO A 106 28.66 23.98 8.49
N SER A 107 29.05 24.90 9.36
CA SER A 107 29.84 26.07 8.95
C SER A 107 31.13 25.65 8.23
N ALA A 108 31.67 26.49 7.35
CA ALA A 108 32.93 26.21 6.64
C ALA A 108 34.13 25.89 7.55
N ALA A 109 34.04 26.23 8.85
CA ALA A 109 35.04 25.92 9.87
C ALA A 109 34.90 24.53 10.51
N ALA A 110 33.84 23.77 10.19
CA ALA A 110 33.62 22.45 10.77
C ALA A 110 34.55 21.39 10.15
N PRO A 111 34.90 20.31 10.89
CA PRO A 111 35.81 19.28 10.42
C PRO A 111 35.36 18.67 9.07
N PRO A 112 36.29 18.30 8.17
CA PRO A 112 35.96 17.72 6.87
C PRO A 112 34.98 16.55 6.94
N GLU A 113 35.09 15.68 7.95
CA GLU A 113 34.15 14.57 8.14
C GLU A 113 32.69 15.00 8.34
N THR A 114 32.45 16.19 8.91
CA THR A 114 31.09 16.75 9.08
C THR A 114 30.58 17.39 7.80
N GLN A 115 31.47 17.85 6.92
CA GLN A 115 31.11 18.43 5.63
C GLN A 115 30.68 17.38 4.61
N LEU A 116 31.05 16.10 4.81
CA LEU A 116 30.66 14.99 3.92
C LEU A 116 29.15 14.77 3.81
N PHE A 117 28.37 15.23 4.80
CA PHE A 117 26.90 15.14 4.79
C PHE A 117 26.21 16.35 4.16
N CYS A 118 26.99 17.36 3.76
CA CYS A 118 26.48 18.54 3.09
C CYS A 118 26.39 18.29 1.57
N VAL A 119 25.18 18.38 1.03
CA VAL A 119 24.94 18.38 -0.41
C VAL A 119 24.67 19.82 -0.86
N ASP A 120 25.59 20.40 -1.63
CA ASP A 120 25.47 21.73 -2.27
C ASP A 120 24.71 22.79 -1.44
N GLN A 121 25.15 22.93 -0.18
CA GLN A 121 24.73 23.85 0.90
C GLN A 121 23.24 23.93 1.27
N ALA A 122 22.32 23.94 0.31
CA ALA A 122 20.89 24.15 0.52
C ALA A 122 20.01 23.07 -0.12
N LEU A 123 20.54 22.23 -1.01
CA LEU A 123 19.74 21.20 -1.68
C LEU A 123 19.43 20.05 -0.73
N TRP A 124 18.21 19.52 -0.81
CA TRP A 124 17.88 18.22 -0.24
C TRP A 124 18.17 17.12 -1.24
N GLU A 125 18.89 16.08 -0.85
CA GLU A 125 19.19 14.92 -1.72
C GLU A 125 18.72 13.63 -1.06
N GLN A 126 18.04 12.79 -1.83
CA GLN A 126 17.59 11.47 -1.40
C GLN A 126 17.40 10.57 -2.63
N SER A 127 17.51 9.25 -2.44
CA SER A 127 17.14 8.26 -3.45
C SER A 127 15.67 8.40 -3.87
N ALA A 128 15.32 7.96 -5.08
CA ALA A 128 13.94 7.93 -5.54
C ALA A 128 13.02 7.13 -4.58
N LEU A 129 13.50 5.99 -4.08
CA LEU A 129 12.82 5.21 -3.04
C LEU A 129 12.66 6.03 -1.75
N GLY A 130 13.70 6.73 -1.29
CA GLY A 130 13.59 7.56 -0.09
C GLY A 130 12.60 8.71 -0.23
N TRP A 131 12.41 9.28 -1.44
CA TRP A 131 11.34 10.26 -1.71
C TRP A 131 9.94 9.63 -1.67
N LEU A 132 9.77 8.41 -2.18
CA LEU A 132 8.53 7.64 -1.99
C LEU A 132 8.25 7.43 -0.49
N ARG A 133 9.25 6.97 0.27
CA ARG A 133 9.12 6.77 1.73
C ARG A 133 8.73 8.06 2.45
N LEU A 134 9.38 9.18 2.12
CA LEU A 134 9.06 10.49 2.69
C LEU A 134 7.64 10.94 2.32
N GLY A 135 7.17 10.59 1.12
CA GLY A 135 5.80 10.86 0.66
C GLY A 135 4.73 10.23 1.53
N MET A 136 4.94 8.97 1.93
CA MET A 136 4.06 8.27 2.87
C MET A 136 3.98 9.00 4.21
N LEU A 137 5.12 9.49 4.72
CA LEU A 137 5.17 10.26 5.96
C LEU A 137 4.54 11.65 5.81
N ALA A 138 4.67 12.27 4.63
CA ALA A 138 4.08 13.58 4.34
C ALA A 138 2.56 13.52 4.35
N GLU A 139 2.00 12.38 3.96
CA GLU A 139 0.56 12.19 3.90
C GLU A 139 -0.11 12.16 5.27
N VAL A 140 0.63 11.85 6.33
CA VAL A 140 0.16 11.94 7.72
C VAL A 140 0.65 13.19 8.46
N THR A 141 1.37 14.09 7.76
CA THR A 141 2.00 15.28 8.35
C THR A 141 1.47 16.56 7.69
N PRO A 142 0.69 17.42 8.38
CA PRO A 142 0.24 17.29 9.77
C PRO A 142 -0.86 16.22 9.93
N SER A 143 -1.10 15.79 11.17
CA SER A 143 -2.04 14.71 11.48
C SER A 143 -3.50 14.99 11.10
N ALA A 144 -3.86 16.22 10.72
CA ALA A 144 -5.17 16.55 10.17
C ALA A 144 -5.44 15.86 8.82
N ARG A 145 -4.39 15.48 8.08
CA ARG A 145 -4.51 14.83 6.76
C ARG A 145 -5.14 13.43 6.82
N HIS A 146 -5.07 12.74 7.96
CA HIS A 146 -5.71 11.42 8.12
C HIS A 146 -7.22 11.41 7.81
N LEU A 147 -7.89 12.56 7.90
CA LEU A 147 -9.34 12.62 7.71
C LEU A 147 -9.81 12.36 6.29
N HIS A 148 -8.94 12.41 5.27
CA HIS A 148 -9.30 12.01 3.91
C HIS A 148 -8.82 10.61 3.56
N HIS A 149 -8.41 9.80 4.54
CA HIS A 149 -8.02 8.39 4.35
C HIS A 149 -9.19 7.41 4.49
N PHE A 150 -10.42 7.94 4.50
CA PHE A 150 -11.64 7.16 4.71
C PHE A 150 -12.54 7.19 3.48
N VAL A 151 -13.27 6.11 3.25
CA VAL A 151 -14.44 6.10 2.36
C VAL A 151 -15.72 6.02 3.18
N ASP A 152 -16.85 6.39 2.58
CA ASP A 152 -18.14 6.29 3.26
C ASP A 152 -18.59 4.82 3.36
N ARG A 153 -19.16 4.44 4.51
CA ARG A 153 -19.63 3.08 4.75
C ARG A 153 -20.73 2.65 3.77
N ALA A 154 -21.65 3.55 3.48
CA ALA A 154 -22.86 3.25 2.72
C ALA A 154 -22.73 3.57 1.24
N HIS A 155 -21.96 4.60 0.91
CA HIS A 155 -21.73 5.05 -0.45
C HIS A 155 -20.24 5.25 -0.67
N PRO A 156 -19.44 4.17 -0.79
CA PRO A 156 -17.98 4.26 -0.88
C PRO A 156 -17.45 5.23 -1.96
N GLU A 157 -18.22 5.46 -3.02
CA GLU A 157 -17.96 6.40 -4.10
C GLU A 157 -18.22 7.88 -3.74
N SER A 158 -18.88 8.14 -2.63
CA SER A 158 -19.24 9.48 -2.19
C SER A 158 -18.00 10.35 -1.99
N PRO A 159 -18.03 11.63 -2.40
CA PRO A 159 -16.93 12.57 -2.17
C PRO A 159 -16.76 12.93 -0.69
N ARG A 160 -17.69 12.51 0.16
CA ARG A 160 -17.65 12.72 1.61
C ARG A 160 -17.98 11.42 2.32
N TRP A 161 -17.33 11.20 3.44
CA TRP A 161 -17.69 10.14 4.37
C TRP A 161 -18.25 10.74 5.65
N ARG A 162 -19.05 9.94 6.36
CA ARG A 162 -19.63 10.30 7.64
C ARG A 162 -19.53 9.15 8.64
N ASP A 163 -19.27 9.51 9.88
CA ASP A 163 -19.38 8.63 11.04
C ASP A 163 -20.57 9.07 11.90
N ASP A 164 -21.55 8.17 12.01
CA ASP A 164 -22.79 8.37 12.78
C ASP A 164 -22.82 7.60 14.11
N ASP A 165 -21.77 6.86 14.44
CA ASP A 165 -21.72 6.02 15.64
C ASP A 165 -21.56 6.88 16.91
N LEU A 166 -21.00 8.09 16.80
CA LEU A 166 -20.86 9.05 17.90
C LEU A 166 -21.35 10.47 17.56
N PRO A 167 -21.87 11.22 18.55
CA PRO A 167 -22.21 12.62 18.33
C PRO A 167 -21.00 13.44 17.86
N ALA A 168 -21.20 14.31 16.87
CA ALA A 168 -20.15 15.19 16.31
C ALA A 168 -19.36 15.99 17.36
N SER A 169 -19.97 16.32 18.51
CA SER A 169 -19.28 17.02 19.61
C SER A 169 -18.26 16.14 20.34
N VAL A 170 -18.47 14.83 20.39
CA VAL A 170 -17.56 13.85 20.96
C VAL A 170 -16.39 13.62 20.00
N LEU A 171 -16.68 13.38 18.72
CA LEU A 171 -15.64 13.22 17.69
C LEU A 171 -14.73 14.45 17.60
N ARG A 172 -15.28 15.67 17.61
CA ARG A 172 -14.48 16.91 17.69
C ARG A 172 -13.53 16.95 18.89
N LYS A 173 -14.02 16.57 20.07
CA LYS A 173 -13.20 16.57 21.30
C LYS A 173 -12.10 15.51 21.23
N ARG A 174 -12.40 14.32 20.70
CA ARG A 174 -11.41 13.26 20.52
C ARG A 174 -10.34 13.70 19.52
N GLN A 175 -10.75 14.14 18.34
CA GLN A 175 -9.85 14.64 17.30
C GLN A 175 -8.94 15.77 17.82
N ALA A 176 -9.50 16.77 18.52
CA ALA A 176 -8.69 17.86 19.06
C ALA A 176 -7.66 17.41 20.10
N ARG A 177 -8.02 16.46 20.97
CA ARG A 177 -7.08 15.85 21.93
C ARG A 177 -5.98 15.06 21.21
N SER A 178 -6.35 14.30 20.18
CA SER A 178 -5.44 13.44 19.43
C SER A 178 -4.47 14.22 18.53
N ASN A 179 -4.90 15.32 17.93
CA ASN A 179 -4.11 16.12 17.00
C ASN A 179 -3.41 17.31 17.65
N GLY A 180 -3.60 17.53 18.95
CA GLY A 180 -3.12 18.74 19.64
C GLY A 180 -3.72 20.02 19.07
N GLU A 181 -4.91 19.95 18.47
CA GLU A 181 -5.58 21.12 17.91
C GLU A 181 -6.03 22.06 19.02
N PRO A 182 -5.99 23.39 18.80
CA PRO A 182 -6.40 24.35 19.80
C PRO A 182 -7.87 24.15 20.18
N MET A 183 -8.17 24.16 21.48
CA MET A 183 -9.54 24.07 22.02
C MET A 183 -10.50 25.11 21.43
N ALA A 184 -9.97 26.24 20.93
CA ALA A 184 -10.75 27.23 20.20
C ALA A 184 -11.52 26.61 19.02
N GLY A 185 -10.90 25.71 18.26
CA GLY A 185 -11.53 25.06 17.11
C GLY A 185 -12.67 24.10 17.48
N VAL A 186 -12.59 23.48 18.66
CA VAL A 186 -13.69 22.67 19.23
C VAL A 186 -14.90 23.56 19.55
N VAL A 187 -14.65 24.73 20.14
CA VAL A 187 -15.68 25.69 20.56
C VAL A 187 -16.35 26.35 19.36
N THR A 188 -15.58 26.76 18.35
CA THR A 188 -16.10 27.41 17.13
C THR A 188 -16.73 26.43 16.15
N GLY A 189 -16.55 25.12 16.35
CA GLY A 189 -17.07 24.09 15.45
C GLY A 189 -16.32 24.04 14.11
N THR A 190 -15.10 24.57 14.05
CA THR A 190 -14.26 24.54 12.84
C THR A 190 -13.45 23.25 12.72
N ASN A 191 -13.48 22.39 13.74
CA ASN A 191 -12.82 21.07 13.74
C ASN A 191 -13.74 19.97 13.18
N PHE A 192 -13.21 18.76 13.01
CA PHE A 192 -13.89 17.60 12.43
C PHE A 192 -15.22 17.27 13.12
N ALA A 193 -16.33 17.44 12.40
CA ALA A 193 -17.68 17.24 12.93
C ALA A 193 -18.27 15.85 12.64
N GLY A 194 -17.43 14.81 12.50
CA GLY A 194 -17.90 13.47 12.12
C GLY A 194 -18.07 13.26 10.62
N GLN A 195 -17.58 14.19 9.80
CA GLN A 195 -17.57 14.07 8.34
C GLN A 195 -16.39 14.85 7.74
N SER A 196 -15.83 14.35 6.64
CA SER A 196 -14.74 15.00 5.91
C SER A 196 -14.83 14.64 4.42
N SER A 197 -13.94 15.20 3.60
CA SER A 197 -13.68 14.70 2.25
C SER A 197 -13.23 13.23 2.33
N SER A 198 -13.73 12.40 1.43
CA SER A 198 -13.30 11.00 1.33
C SER A 198 -11.97 10.86 0.60
N ALA A 199 -11.38 9.67 0.71
CA ALA A 199 -10.25 9.27 -0.12
C ALA A 199 -10.59 9.43 -1.60
N ILE A 200 -11.84 9.13 -2.01
CA ILE A 200 -12.30 9.30 -3.39
C ILE A 200 -12.22 10.77 -3.83
N ALA A 201 -12.71 11.70 -3.01
CA ALA A 201 -12.60 13.13 -3.33
C ALA A 201 -11.14 13.61 -3.36
N TRP A 202 -10.29 13.08 -2.47
CA TRP A 202 -8.88 13.42 -2.45
C TRP A 202 -8.13 12.97 -3.71
N LEU A 203 -8.50 11.83 -4.30
CA LEU A 203 -7.90 11.35 -5.58
C LEU A 203 -8.06 12.37 -6.72
N GLU A 204 -9.05 13.26 -6.61
CA GLU A 204 -9.38 14.26 -7.63
C GLU A 204 -9.06 15.70 -7.18
N ASP A 205 -8.59 15.94 -5.95
CA ASP A 205 -8.40 17.30 -5.42
C ASP A 205 -7.21 18.01 -6.10
N PRO A 206 -7.44 19.04 -6.93
CA PRO A 206 -6.34 19.75 -7.58
C PRO A 206 -5.60 20.71 -6.64
N ASN A 207 -6.12 20.97 -5.44
CA ASN A 207 -5.55 21.95 -4.50
C ASN A 207 -4.66 21.30 -3.44
N ASP A 208 -4.79 19.99 -3.23
CA ASP A 208 -3.91 19.27 -2.31
C ASP A 208 -2.56 18.98 -2.97
N LEU A 209 -1.48 19.32 -2.26
CA LEU A 209 -0.11 19.26 -2.79
C LEU A 209 0.38 17.84 -3.07
N LEU A 210 -0.23 16.83 -2.44
CA LEU A 210 0.15 15.42 -2.57
C LEU A 210 -0.88 14.59 -3.34
N ALA A 211 -2.05 15.16 -3.65
CA ALA A 211 -3.08 14.47 -4.42
C ALA A 211 -2.61 14.13 -5.85
N PRO A 212 -3.25 13.14 -6.50
CA PRO A 212 -2.85 12.69 -7.83
C PRO A 212 -2.74 13.79 -8.89
N PRO A 213 -3.62 14.81 -8.99
CA PRO A 213 -3.47 15.86 -9.99
C PRO A 213 -2.14 16.62 -9.91
N GLN A 214 -1.70 17.01 -8.70
CA GLN A 214 -0.41 17.69 -8.50
C GLN A 214 0.77 16.72 -8.72
N THR A 215 0.60 15.47 -8.29
CA THR A 215 1.57 14.38 -8.53
C THR A 215 1.84 14.21 -10.03
N TYR A 216 0.80 14.13 -10.84
CA TYR A 216 0.92 13.97 -12.30
C TYR A 216 1.50 15.18 -12.99
N ALA A 217 1.19 16.39 -12.52
CA ALA A 217 1.84 17.61 -13.01
C ALA A 217 3.36 17.57 -12.78
N HIS A 218 3.80 17.12 -11.60
CA HIS A 218 5.21 16.92 -11.30
C HIS A 218 5.86 15.81 -12.13
N LEU A 219 5.22 14.66 -12.32
CA LEU A 219 5.75 13.59 -13.19
C LEU A 219 5.85 14.05 -14.66
N ALA A 220 4.88 14.82 -15.16
CA ALA A 220 4.95 15.43 -16.49
C ALA A 220 6.12 16.41 -16.63
N ALA A 221 6.32 17.28 -15.63
CA ALA A 221 7.43 18.22 -15.60
C ALA A 221 8.79 17.49 -15.47
N ALA A 222 8.86 16.42 -14.68
CA ALA A 222 10.05 15.59 -14.51
C ALA A 222 10.55 14.99 -15.83
N SER A 223 9.63 14.65 -16.75
CA SER A 223 9.98 14.10 -18.05
C SER A 223 10.20 15.15 -19.14
N THR A 224 9.78 16.40 -18.93
CA THR A 224 9.83 17.43 -20.00
C THR A 224 10.74 18.61 -19.69
N ALA A 225 11.20 18.77 -18.44
CA ALA A 225 12.03 19.91 -18.07
C ALA A 225 13.41 19.90 -18.75
N SER A 226 13.90 21.12 -19.01
CA SER A 226 15.08 21.36 -19.84
C SER A 226 16.38 20.90 -19.18
N THR A 227 16.52 21.06 -17.87
CA THR A 227 17.75 20.72 -17.15
C THR A 227 17.59 19.48 -16.29
N LYS A 228 18.69 18.75 -16.04
CA LYS A 228 18.68 17.62 -15.11
C LYS A 228 18.22 18.04 -13.71
N ALA A 229 18.67 19.18 -13.21
CA ALA A 229 18.27 19.69 -11.90
C ALA A 229 16.76 19.90 -11.77
N GLU A 230 16.11 20.48 -12.80
CA GLU A 230 14.65 20.63 -12.84
C GLU A 230 13.92 19.30 -12.90
N ARG A 231 14.41 18.37 -13.72
CA ARG A 231 13.82 17.03 -13.83
C ARG A 231 13.91 16.27 -12.51
N ASP A 232 15.06 16.32 -11.85
CA ASP A 232 15.26 15.65 -10.56
C ASP A 232 14.39 16.28 -9.45
N HIS A 233 14.27 17.62 -9.42
CA HIS A 233 13.40 18.33 -8.49
C HIS A 233 11.93 17.92 -8.66
N HIS A 234 11.42 17.93 -9.89
CA HIS A 234 10.05 17.53 -10.15
C HIS A 234 9.82 16.03 -9.98
N LEU A 235 10.80 15.18 -10.29
CA LEU A 235 10.68 13.74 -10.05
C LEU A 235 10.59 13.45 -8.55
N ALA A 236 11.42 14.09 -7.73
CA ALA A 236 11.35 13.96 -6.27
C ALA A 236 9.99 14.40 -5.71
N LEU A 237 9.43 15.52 -6.18
CA LEU A 237 8.09 15.97 -5.75
C LEU A 237 6.97 15.03 -6.26
N GLY A 238 7.09 14.51 -7.48
CA GLY A 238 6.17 13.50 -8.01
C GLY A 238 6.22 12.22 -7.16
N LEU A 239 7.42 11.75 -6.78
CA LEU A 239 7.57 10.58 -5.92
C LEU A 239 7.07 10.81 -4.50
N LEU A 240 7.18 12.04 -3.97
CA LEU A 240 6.53 12.41 -2.71
C LEU A 240 5.00 12.23 -2.80
N GLY A 241 4.39 12.68 -3.90
CA GLY A 241 2.96 12.49 -4.15
C GLY A 241 2.56 11.03 -4.38
N VAL A 242 3.39 10.24 -5.08
CA VAL A 242 3.15 8.79 -5.23
C VAL A 242 3.25 8.06 -3.90
N GLY A 243 4.21 8.40 -3.05
CA GLY A 243 4.30 7.87 -1.69
C GLY A 243 3.04 8.16 -0.87
N ALA A 244 2.51 9.37 -0.98
CA ALA A 244 1.26 9.73 -0.34
C ALA A 244 0.06 8.91 -0.85
N LEU A 245 -0.07 8.75 -2.17
CA LEU A 245 -1.10 7.90 -2.78
C LEU A 245 -1.01 6.45 -2.29
N ILE A 246 0.20 5.88 -2.23
CA ILE A 246 0.41 4.52 -1.71
C ILE A 246 -0.04 4.42 -0.25
N HIS A 247 0.30 5.40 0.57
CA HIS A 247 -0.12 5.42 1.98
C HIS A 247 -1.65 5.38 2.11
N VAL A 248 -2.38 6.26 1.39
CA VAL A 248 -3.86 6.26 1.40
C VAL A 248 -4.42 4.90 0.97
N MET A 249 -3.84 4.27 -0.05
CA MET A 249 -4.31 2.98 -0.55
C MET A 249 -4.06 1.83 0.44
N GLN A 250 -2.95 1.89 1.19
CA GLN A 250 -2.67 0.96 2.27
C GLN A 250 -3.60 1.20 3.47
N ASP A 251 -3.92 2.44 3.81
CA ASP A 251 -4.91 2.75 4.85
C ASP A 251 -6.29 2.19 4.50
N LEU A 252 -6.68 2.24 3.22
CA LEU A 252 -7.95 1.65 2.76
C LEU A 252 -7.99 0.12 2.85
N SER A 253 -6.88 -0.55 3.16
CA SER A 253 -6.89 -1.97 3.54
C SER A 253 -7.28 -2.21 5.00
N VAL A 254 -7.43 -1.15 5.80
CA VAL A 254 -7.87 -1.23 7.19
C VAL A 254 -9.40 -1.10 7.25
N PRO A 255 -10.14 -2.04 7.87
CA PRO A 255 -11.60 -2.04 7.85
C PRO A 255 -12.25 -0.74 8.35
N ALA A 256 -11.63 -0.07 9.34
CA ALA A 256 -12.15 1.20 9.85
C ALA A 256 -12.04 2.34 8.82
N HIS A 257 -10.93 2.43 8.08
CA HIS A 257 -10.73 3.40 7.00
C HIS A 257 -11.68 3.12 5.82
N ALA A 258 -11.81 1.84 5.45
CA ALA A 258 -12.72 1.37 4.43
C ALA A 258 -14.22 1.59 4.75
N ARG A 259 -14.55 2.03 5.97
CA ARG A 259 -15.93 2.21 6.45
C ARG A 259 -16.23 3.57 7.05
N GLY A 260 -15.30 4.52 7.01
CA GLY A 260 -15.52 5.81 7.67
C GLY A 260 -15.66 5.70 9.19
N ASP A 261 -15.08 4.69 9.83
CA ASP A 261 -15.18 4.45 11.27
C ASP A 261 -14.15 5.30 12.04
N ALA A 262 -14.45 6.60 12.14
CA ALA A 262 -13.66 7.52 12.93
C ALA A 262 -13.79 7.27 14.44
N THR A 263 -14.89 6.66 14.86
CA THR A 263 -15.20 6.34 16.25
C THR A 263 -14.18 5.35 16.80
N ALA A 264 -13.86 4.29 16.06
CA ALA A 264 -12.77 3.38 16.34
C ALA A 264 -11.41 4.07 16.21
N PHE A 265 -11.17 4.81 15.11
CA PHE A 265 -9.87 5.44 14.85
C PHE A 265 -9.45 6.47 15.93
N PHE A 266 -10.41 7.19 16.50
CA PHE A 266 -10.17 8.14 17.59
C PHE A 266 -10.41 7.53 18.98
N ALA A 267 -10.61 6.22 19.09
CA ALA A 267 -10.63 5.54 20.37
C ALA A 267 -9.22 5.56 21.00
N PRO A 268 -9.12 5.73 22.33
CA PRO A 268 -7.83 5.66 23.00
C PRO A 268 -7.32 4.21 23.02
N LEU A 269 -6.08 3.98 22.59
CA LEU A 269 -5.41 2.67 22.70
C LEU A 269 -4.92 2.40 24.13
N SER A 270 -4.64 3.46 24.88
CA SER A 270 -4.16 3.38 26.27
C SER A 270 -4.65 4.59 27.08
N PRO A 271 -4.44 4.61 28.42
CA PRO A 271 -4.79 5.78 29.23
C PRO A 271 -3.87 6.99 28.99
N VAL A 272 -2.81 6.85 28.18
CA VAL A 272 -1.89 7.96 27.87
C VAL A 272 -2.62 9.01 27.02
N LEU A 273 -2.54 10.28 27.44
CA LEU A 273 -3.23 11.36 26.75
C LEU A 273 -2.67 11.55 25.33
N GLY A 274 -3.55 11.50 24.34
CA GLY A 274 -3.19 11.65 22.92
C GLY A 274 -2.89 10.33 22.24
N ASP A 275 -2.78 9.24 22.99
CA ASP A 275 -2.66 7.90 22.43
C ASP A 275 -3.98 7.48 21.80
N ARG A 276 -3.91 7.08 20.54
CA ARG A 276 -5.05 6.75 19.68
C ARG A 276 -4.58 5.89 18.52
N GLY A 277 -5.52 5.20 17.92
CA GLY A 277 -5.28 4.37 16.77
C GLY A 277 -6.23 3.18 16.79
N LEU A 278 -6.07 2.33 15.80
CA LEU A 278 -6.87 1.12 15.69
C LEU A 278 -6.12 -0.05 16.32
N PRO A 279 -6.74 -0.82 17.22
CA PRO A 279 -6.11 -2.01 17.78
C PRO A 279 -5.57 -2.99 16.74
N LEU A 280 -6.27 -3.20 15.61
CA LEU A 280 -5.73 -3.98 14.47
C LEU A 280 -4.39 -3.45 13.99
N GLN A 281 -4.31 -2.13 13.78
CA GLN A 281 -3.08 -1.49 13.32
C GLN A 281 -1.94 -1.66 14.34
N GLU A 282 -2.26 -1.69 15.65
CA GLU A 282 -1.27 -1.80 16.73
C GLU A 282 -0.78 -3.24 16.83
N PHE A 283 -1.71 -4.18 16.73
CA PHE A 283 -1.41 -5.60 16.59
C PHE A 283 -0.46 -5.84 15.41
N VAL A 284 -0.76 -5.30 14.24
CA VAL A 284 0.09 -5.46 13.04
C VAL A 284 1.48 -4.85 13.24
N ARG A 285 1.57 -3.68 13.87
CA ARG A 285 2.85 -3.02 14.16
C ARG A 285 3.73 -3.87 15.10
N VAL A 286 3.13 -4.48 16.12
CA VAL A 286 3.84 -5.28 17.12
C VAL A 286 4.19 -6.67 16.56
N GLU A 287 3.26 -7.32 15.87
CA GLU A 287 3.41 -8.70 15.39
C GLU A 287 4.30 -8.78 14.14
N TYR A 288 4.15 -7.85 13.19
CA TYR A 288 4.83 -7.93 11.88
C TYR A 288 5.84 -6.80 11.65
N GLY A 289 5.60 -5.61 12.23
CA GLY A 289 6.47 -4.46 12.08
C GLY A 289 6.76 -4.12 10.60
N ARG A 290 8.04 -3.90 10.27
CA ARG A 290 8.52 -3.66 8.90
C ARG A 290 9.03 -4.91 8.19
N ALA A 291 9.63 -5.84 8.93
CA ALA A 291 10.43 -6.93 8.37
C ALA A 291 9.68 -8.27 8.29
N ASP A 292 8.70 -8.49 9.16
CA ASP A 292 8.07 -9.81 9.35
C ASP A 292 6.68 -9.86 8.69
N LEU A 293 6.45 -9.08 7.63
CA LEU A 293 5.19 -9.12 6.90
C LEU A 293 4.97 -10.52 6.30
N PRO A 294 3.75 -11.09 6.35
CA PRO A 294 3.47 -12.40 5.79
C PRO A 294 3.91 -12.46 4.33
N ASP A 295 4.81 -13.40 4.00
CA ASP A 295 5.20 -13.60 2.61
C ASP A 295 3.98 -14.10 1.82
N LEU A 296 3.75 -13.47 0.68
CA LEU A 296 2.67 -13.81 -0.23
C LEU A 296 2.87 -15.24 -0.77
N LEU A 297 4.13 -15.68 -0.92
CA LEU A 297 4.47 -17.04 -1.33
C LEU A 297 4.14 -18.07 -0.24
N ASP A 298 4.37 -17.74 1.03
CA ASP A 298 4.00 -18.58 2.18
C ASP A 298 2.48 -18.78 2.28
N LEU A 299 1.71 -17.72 1.99
CA LEU A 299 0.26 -17.77 2.04
C LEU A 299 -0.35 -18.58 0.89
N LEU A 300 0.21 -18.47 -0.31
CA LEU A 300 -0.19 -19.31 -1.45
C LEU A 300 0.12 -20.79 -1.19
N GLY A 301 1.25 -21.08 -0.54
CA GLY A 301 1.61 -22.43 -0.10
C GLY A 301 0.65 -23.01 0.95
N ARG A 302 0.22 -22.19 1.92
CA ARG A 302 -0.71 -22.61 2.98
C ARG A 302 -2.16 -22.76 2.50
N ALA A 303 -2.64 -21.87 1.63
CA ALA A 303 -4.00 -21.95 1.09
C ALA A 303 -4.23 -23.24 0.28
N HIS A 304 -3.21 -23.70 -0.45
CA HIS A 304 -3.22 -25.01 -1.13
C HIS A 304 -3.23 -26.18 -0.14
N ALA A 305 -2.51 -26.07 0.98
CA ALA A 305 -2.50 -27.11 2.01
C ALA A 305 -3.83 -27.22 2.75
N SER A 306 -4.54 -26.11 2.98
CA SER A 306 -5.86 -26.10 3.65
C SER A 306 -7.02 -26.52 2.74
N ALA A 307 -6.89 -26.36 1.41
CA ALA A 307 -7.92 -26.78 0.45
C ALA A 307 -7.86 -28.29 0.11
N GLY A 308 -6.84 -29.03 0.59
CA GLY A 308 -6.54 -30.40 0.18
C GLY A 308 -6.91 -31.52 1.14
N LEU A 309 -7.52 -31.24 2.30
CA LEU A 309 -7.93 -32.29 3.24
C LEU A 309 -9.46 -32.38 3.33
N PRO A 310 -10.12 -33.32 2.61
CA PRO A 310 -11.47 -33.69 2.99
C PRO A 310 -11.42 -34.26 4.41
N ALA A 311 -12.21 -33.68 5.31
CA ALA A 311 -12.53 -34.33 6.59
C ALA A 311 -13.17 -35.68 6.26
N HIS A 312 -12.43 -36.76 6.43
CA HIS A 312 -12.96 -38.11 6.35
C HIS A 312 -13.67 -38.38 7.68
N PRO A 313 -15.01 -38.54 7.73
CA PRO A 313 -15.64 -39.20 8.85
C PRO A 313 -15.48 -40.70 8.61
N ASP A 314 -14.85 -41.40 9.55
CA ASP A 314 -14.98 -42.83 9.83
C ASP A 314 -13.62 -43.42 10.22
N TYR A 315 -13.34 -43.42 11.52
CA TYR A 315 -12.61 -44.51 12.15
C TYR A 315 -13.37 -44.91 13.41
N PRO A 316 -13.92 -46.14 13.50
CA PRO A 316 -14.43 -46.66 14.74
C PRO A 316 -13.27 -47.19 15.60
N ASP A 317 -13.43 -47.00 16.91
CA ASP A 317 -12.76 -47.68 18.03
C ASP A 317 -11.64 -48.68 17.68
N GLN A 318 -10.39 -48.31 18.01
CA GLN A 318 -9.35 -49.30 18.34
C GLN A 318 -9.04 -49.25 19.84
N PRO A 319 -9.11 -50.38 20.56
CA PRO A 319 -8.70 -50.45 21.94
C PRO A 319 -7.17 -50.50 22.03
N ALA A 320 -6.65 -49.89 23.08
CA ALA A 320 -5.25 -49.94 23.45
C ALA A 320 -4.79 -51.36 23.77
N GLU A 321 -3.63 -51.77 23.26
CA GLU A 321 -2.79 -52.84 23.83
C GLU A 321 -1.29 -52.56 23.59
N PRO A 322 -0.41 -53.16 24.41
CA PRO A 322 0.82 -52.52 24.90
C PRO A 322 2.12 -52.99 24.24
N ASP A 323 3.20 -52.30 24.62
CA ASP A 323 4.63 -52.59 24.39
C ASP A 323 5.00 -54.08 24.47
N ASP A 324 5.82 -54.55 23.51
CA ASP A 324 6.90 -55.53 23.74
C ASP A 324 7.88 -55.61 22.53
N LEU A 325 9.10 -55.12 22.79
CA LEU A 325 10.47 -55.63 22.51
C LEU A 325 10.86 -56.49 21.28
N ASP A 326 12.02 -56.07 20.71
CA ASP A 326 13.19 -56.82 20.20
C ASP A 326 13.18 -57.59 18.84
N ASP A 327 13.89 -57.00 17.84
CA ASP A 327 15.01 -57.51 16.98
C ASP A 327 14.96 -58.91 16.27
N PRO A 328 15.84 -59.24 15.27
CA PRO A 328 16.48 -58.46 14.19
C PRO A 328 16.58 -59.22 12.81
N GLU A 329 17.29 -58.60 11.84
CA GLU A 329 18.07 -59.18 10.69
C GLU A 329 17.37 -59.79 9.43
N ASP A 330 17.52 -59.08 8.28
CA ASP A 330 18.10 -59.43 6.93
C ASP A 330 17.92 -60.85 6.29
N PRO A 331 18.16 -61.09 4.96
CA PRO A 331 18.55 -60.21 3.83
C PRO A 331 17.88 -60.51 2.44
N GLU A 332 18.25 -59.74 1.39
CA GLU A 332 18.56 -60.08 -0.05
C GLU A 332 17.73 -61.18 -0.79
N ASP A 333 17.28 -61.16 -2.06
CA ASP A 333 17.56 -60.50 -3.35
C ASP A 333 16.50 -61.11 -4.37
N PRO A 334 16.68 -61.22 -5.71
CA PRO A 334 16.29 -60.29 -6.78
C PRO A 334 15.34 -60.91 -7.86
N GLU A 335 15.26 -60.26 -9.03
CA GLU A 335 14.86 -60.75 -10.38
C GLU A 335 13.43 -60.50 -10.92
N ASP A 336 13.32 -59.44 -11.73
CA ASP A 336 13.10 -59.44 -13.19
C ASP A 336 11.78 -59.97 -13.85
N PRO A 337 11.49 -59.51 -15.10
CA PRO A 337 10.15 -59.22 -15.60
C PRO A 337 9.63 -60.26 -16.60
N GLU A 338 8.31 -60.31 -16.84
CA GLU A 338 7.77 -60.86 -18.09
C GLU A 338 6.53 -60.09 -18.59
N ASP A 339 6.57 -59.87 -19.89
CA ASP A 339 5.55 -59.37 -20.80
C ASP A 339 4.26 -60.21 -20.77
N LEU A 340 3.10 -59.55 -20.93
CA LEU A 340 1.96 -60.19 -21.58
C LEU A 340 1.24 -59.21 -22.52
N GLU A 341 1.23 -59.63 -23.77
CA GLU A 341 0.63 -59.06 -24.97
C GLU A 341 -0.92 -59.16 -24.98
N ASP A 342 -1.50 -58.34 -25.86
CA ASP A 342 -2.70 -58.58 -26.67
C ASP A 342 -4.05 -58.89 -26.03
N LEU A 343 -4.97 -57.91 -26.14
CA LEU A 343 -6.36 -58.19 -26.55
C LEU A 343 -6.91 -57.09 -27.46
N ASP A 344 -7.18 -57.52 -28.70
CA ASP A 344 -7.93 -56.82 -29.74
C ASP A 344 -9.44 -56.70 -29.44
N ASP A 345 -10.01 -55.67 -30.06
CA ASP A 345 -11.25 -55.65 -30.85
C ASP A 345 -12.53 -54.97 -30.33
N ALA A 346 -13.04 -54.16 -31.27
CA ALA A 346 -14.41 -53.73 -31.53
C ALA A 346 -15.18 -52.87 -30.51
N SER A 347 -15.41 -51.60 -30.87
CA SER A 347 -16.70 -51.14 -31.44
C SER A 347 -16.71 -49.62 -31.68
N ALA A 348 -16.99 -49.21 -32.91
CA ALA A 348 -17.45 -47.85 -33.24
C ALA A 348 -18.92 -47.68 -32.77
N PRO A 349 -19.39 -46.45 -32.45
CA PRO A 349 -19.91 -45.60 -33.53
C PRO A 349 -19.80 -44.07 -33.32
N ASP A 350 -20.20 -43.38 -34.39
CA ASP A 350 -20.70 -42.01 -34.54
C ASP A 350 -19.71 -40.84 -34.72
N GLU A 351 -19.76 -40.28 -35.93
CA GLU A 351 -19.15 -39.02 -36.37
C GLU A 351 -19.67 -37.83 -35.55
N PRO A 352 -18.79 -36.97 -35.01
CA PRO A 352 -19.18 -35.65 -34.56
C PRO A 352 -18.98 -34.59 -35.66
N ALA A 353 -19.90 -33.62 -35.64
CA ALA A 353 -19.94 -32.38 -36.41
C ALA A 353 -18.61 -31.58 -36.39
N PRO A 354 -18.37 -30.68 -37.36
CA PRO A 354 -17.11 -29.97 -37.50
C PRO A 354 -16.76 -29.16 -36.25
N SER A 355 -15.56 -29.42 -35.74
CA SER A 355 -14.94 -28.76 -34.60
C SER A 355 -14.72 -27.27 -34.85
N GLU A 356 -15.30 -26.46 -33.96
CA GLU A 356 -14.87 -25.08 -33.73
C GLU A 356 -13.39 -25.06 -33.30
N PRO A 357 -12.63 -23.99 -33.62
CA PRO A 357 -11.22 -23.92 -33.25
C PRO A 357 -11.08 -23.93 -31.73
N SER A 358 -10.46 -25.00 -31.21
CA SER A 358 -10.09 -25.16 -29.82
C SER A 358 -9.30 -23.96 -29.33
N ALA A 359 -9.93 -23.15 -28.48
CA ALA A 359 -9.23 -22.26 -27.59
C ALA A 359 -8.33 -23.12 -26.69
N SER A 360 -7.02 -22.96 -26.87
CA SER A 360 -5.99 -23.58 -26.04
C SER A 360 -6.24 -23.21 -24.57
N LEU A 361 -6.83 -24.13 -23.81
CA LEU A 361 -6.90 -24.08 -22.36
C LEU A 361 -5.49 -24.28 -21.82
N ALA A 362 -4.82 -23.17 -21.51
CA ALA A 362 -3.69 -23.15 -20.59
C ALA A 362 -4.15 -23.67 -19.22
N PRO A 363 -3.26 -24.34 -18.45
CA PRO A 363 -3.64 -24.93 -17.17
C PRO A 363 -4.13 -23.85 -16.20
N ALA A 364 -5.26 -24.12 -15.54
CA ALA A 364 -5.86 -23.26 -14.54
C ALA A 364 -4.93 -23.14 -13.32
N GLY A 365 -4.13 -22.08 -13.29
CA GLY A 365 -3.60 -21.54 -12.04
C GLY A 365 -4.76 -21.04 -11.17
N GLY A 366 -4.60 -21.08 -9.85
CA GLY A 366 -5.58 -20.49 -8.91
C GLY A 366 -5.90 -19.02 -9.26
N PRO A 367 -6.93 -18.42 -8.64
CA PRO A 367 -7.42 -17.09 -9.03
C PRO A 367 -6.30 -16.03 -9.04
N GLY A 368 -5.78 -15.77 -10.24
CA GLY A 368 -5.65 -14.44 -10.81
C GLY A 368 -4.60 -13.48 -10.24
N GLN A 369 -3.40 -13.92 -9.85
CA GLN A 369 -2.32 -12.95 -9.73
C GLN A 369 -1.85 -12.57 -11.15
N PRO A 370 -1.99 -11.30 -11.58
CA PRO A 370 -1.51 -10.89 -12.90
C PRO A 370 0.02 -11.03 -12.96
N PRO A 371 0.59 -11.26 -14.15
CA PRO A 371 2.04 -11.30 -14.30
C PRO A 371 2.65 -9.98 -13.81
N ALA A 372 3.87 -10.05 -13.27
CA ALA A 372 4.59 -8.87 -12.82
C ALA A 372 4.60 -7.78 -13.91
N GLY A 373 4.24 -6.55 -13.55
CA GLY A 373 4.16 -5.43 -14.47
C GLY A 373 2.76 -5.12 -15.02
N GLU A 374 1.75 -5.94 -14.73
CA GLU A 374 0.35 -5.62 -15.04
C GLU A 374 -0.40 -5.12 -13.78
N PRO A 375 -1.12 -3.99 -13.86
CA PRO A 375 -1.91 -3.51 -12.74
C PRO A 375 -3.21 -4.32 -12.60
N LEU A 376 -3.66 -4.53 -11.36
CA LEU A 376 -4.93 -5.15 -10.97
C LEU A 376 -6.16 -4.39 -11.49
N ALA A 377 -6.04 -3.08 -11.66
CA ALA A 377 -7.09 -2.20 -12.17
C ALA A 377 -6.47 -1.13 -13.09
N THR A 378 -7.25 -0.57 -14.02
CA THR A 378 -6.75 0.42 -14.98
C THR A 378 -6.93 1.86 -14.48
N THR A 379 -7.66 2.04 -13.38
CA THR A 379 -7.99 3.34 -12.78
C THR A 379 -7.61 3.39 -11.30
N LEU A 380 -7.42 4.59 -10.73
CA LEU A 380 -7.22 4.71 -9.27
C LEU A 380 -8.47 4.30 -8.49
N LEU A 381 -9.66 4.69 -8.99
CA LEU A 381 -10.93 4.31 -8.38
C LEU A 381 -11.13 2.79 -8.38
N GLY A 382 -10.73 2.11 -9.47
CA GLY A 382 -10.75 0.66 -9.57
C GLY A 382 -9.83 -0.04 -8.57
N HIS A 383 -8.70 0.57 -8.20
CA HIS A 383 -7.87 0.05 -7.11
C HIS A 383 -8.58 0.12 -5.76
N VAL A 384 -9.41 1.14 -5.54
CA VAL A 384 -10.15 1.37 -4.30
C VAL A 384 -11.41 0.51 -4.22
N LEU A 385 -12.28 0.60 -5.22
CA LEU A 385 -13.64 0.04 -5.20
C LEU A 385 -13.81 -1.23 -6.05
N GLY A 386 -12.82 -1.56 -6.89
CA GLY A 386 -12.82 -2.72 -7.75
C GLY A 386 -12.98 -2.39 -9.23
N GLU A 387 -12.48 -3.28 -10.08
CA GLU A 387 -12.59 -3.22 -11.54
C GLU A 387 -12.47 -4.63 -12.13
N GLY A 388 -13.44 -5.03 -12.96
CA GLY A 388 -13.45 -6.37 -13.56
C GLY A 388 -13.51 -7.47 -12.50
N GLN A 389 -12.47 -8.30 -12.42
CA GLN A 389 -12.35 -9.38 -11.44
C GLN A 389 -11.70 -8.94 -10.12
N TYR A 390 -11.04 -7.78 -10.09
CA TYR A 390 -10.43 -7.26 -8.87
C TYR A 390 -11.48 -6.55 -8.02
N GLY A 391 -11.65 -6.98 -6.77
CA GLY A 391 -12.72 -6.50 -5.89
C GLY A 391 -12.52 -5.09 -5.31
N GLY A 392 -11.31 -4.52 -5.35
CA GLY A 392 -10.99 -3.24 -4.70
C GLY A 392 -10.54 -3.40 -3.25
N ILE A 393 -9.53 -2.64 -2.84
CA ILE A 393 -8.93 -2.80 -1.51
C ILE A 393 -9.88 -2.34 -0.39
N ALA A 394 -10.63 -1.25 -0.61
CA ALA A 394 -11.61 -0.76 0.36
C ALA A 394 -12.82 -1.69 0.42
N THR A 395 -13.26 -2.24 -0.71
CA THR A 395 -14.34 -3.24 -0.75
C THR A 395 -13.94 -4.49 0.02
N LEU A 396 -12.71 -5.01 -0.20
CA LEU A 396 -12.17 -6.15 0.54
C LEU A 396 -12.18 -5.88 2.05
N ALA A 397 -11.54 -4.80 2.50
CA ALA A 397 -11.45 -4.49 3.93
C ALA A 397 -12.82 -4.19 4.55
N GLY A 398 -13.63 -3.39 3.86
CA GLY A 398 -14.90 -2.86 4.33
C GLY A 398 -16.08 -3.82 4.22
N ARG A 399 -16.02 -4.89 3.43
CA ARG A 399 -17.10 -5.89 3.34
C ARG A 399 -16.76 -7.24 3.98
N HIS A 400 -15.49 -7.54 4.25
CA HIS A 400 -15.12 -8.89 4.72
C HIS A 400 -14.71 -8.98 6.20
N PHE A 401 -14.50 -7.84 6.87
CA PHE A 401 -13.96 -7.81 8.24
C PHE A 401 -14.64 -6.76 9.10
N PHE A 402 -14.76 -6.98 10.41
CA PHE A 402 -15.22 -5.95 11.34
C PHE A 402 -14.09 -4.97 11.73
N SER A 403 -14.43 -3.70 11.91
CA SER A 403 -13.74 -2.72 12.76
C SER A 403 -14.41 -2.63 14.14
N GLU A 404 -13.77 -1.99 15.10
CA GLU A 404 -14.18 -1.95 16.51
C GLU A 404 -15.57 -1.36 16.74
N SER A 405 -16.01 -0.35 15.96
CA SER A 405 -17.38 0.18 16.11
C SER A 405 -18.43 -0.60 15.32
N SER A 406 -17.99 -1.45 14.37
CA SER A 406 -18.87 -2.14 13.43
C SER A 406 -19.27 -3.54 13.86
N VAL A 407 -18.74 -4.04 14.98
CA VAL A 407 -19.22 -5.30 15.57
C VAL A 407 -20.68 -5.15 16.02
N PRO A 408 -21.52 -6.20 15.91
CA PRO A 408 -22.93 -6.10 16.31
C PRO A 408 -23.11 -5.66 17.77
N ALA A 409 -24.18 -4.93 18.06
CA ALA A 409 -24.49 -4.57 19.44
C ALA A 409 -24.76 -5.82 20.32
N PRO A 410 -24.47 -5.78 21.63
CA PRO A 410 -24.75 -6.91 22.53
C PRO A 410 -26.23 -7.31 22.55
N LYS A 411 -26.53 -8.61 22.51
CA LYS A 411 -27.91 -9.15 22.46
C LYS A 411 -28.12 -10.30 23.45
N TYR A 412 -29.34 -10.43 23.95
CA TYR A 412 -29.77 -11.64 24.64
C TYR A 412 -30.04 -12.73 23.60
N LEU A 413 -29.32 -13.84 23.70
CA LEU A 413 -29.51 -15.00 22.82
C LEU A 413 -30.11 -16.15 23.64
N ASP A 414 -31.06 -16.87 23.04
CA ASP A 414 -31.62 -18.07 23.66
C ASP A 414 -30.62 -19.23 23.51
N ALA A 415 -30.18 -19.80 24.63
CA ALA A 415 -29.22 -20.89 24.66
C ALA A 415 -29.74 -22.20 24.00
N THR A 416 -31.03 -22.28 23.70
CA THR A 416 -31.65 -23.40 22.97
C THR A 416 -31.52 -23.28 21.45
N LEU A 417 -31.13 -22.12 20.93
CA LEU A 417 -30.84 -21.94 19.50
C LEU A 417 -29.67 -22.83 19.07
N SER A 418 -29.71 -23.32 17.83
CA SER A 418 -28.51 -23.89 17.22
C SER A 418 -27.42 -22.81 17.07
N ALA A 419 -26.17 -23.25 16.92
CA ALA A 419 -25.02 -22.35 16.74
C ALA A 419 -25.19 -21.37 15.57
N SER A 420 -25.82 -21.81 14.47
CA SER A 420 -26.06 -20.97 13.28
C SER A 420 -27.23 -20.00 13.50
N GLU A 421 -28.32 -20.43 14.13
CA GLU A 421 -29.44 -19.53 14.47
C GLU A 421 -29.02 -18.46 15.49
N ALA A 422 -28.17 -18.81 16.46
CA ALA A 422 -27.60 -17.86 17.41
C ALA A 422 -26.68 -16.84 16.73
N ALA A 423 -25.85 -17.28 15.78
CA ALA A 423 -25.01 -16.38 14.98
C ALA A 423 -25.85 -15.42 14.13
N ALA A 424 -26.84 -15.92 13.41
CA ALA A 424 -27.77 -15.09 12.62
C ALA A 424 -28.52 -14.08 13.50
N THR A 425 -28.97 -14.50 14.69
CA THR A 425 -29.64 -13.62 15.66
C THR A 425 -28.68 -12.53 16.18
N LEU A 426 -27.43 -12.90 16.49
CA LEU A 426 -26.39 -11.97 16.96
C LEU A 426 -26.07 -10.92 15.90
N LEU A 427 -25.81 -11.36 14.67
CA LEU A 427 -25.55 -10.51 13.51
C LEU A 427 -26.73 -9.55 13.24
N GLY A 428 -27.96 -10.08 13.19
CA GLY A 428 -29.15 -9.31 12.77
C GLY A 428 -29.04 -8.82 11.32
N ASP A 429 -29.89 -7.86 10.94
CA ASP A 429 -29.90 -7.32 9.57
C ASP A 429 -28.92 -6.15 9.37
N ASP A 430 -28.48 -5.51 10.45
CA ASP A 430 -27.65 -4.30 10.44
C ASP A 430 -26.15 -4.62 10.42
N HIS A 431 -25.72 -5.61 9.63
CA HIS A 431 -24.31 -5.88 9.36
C HIS A 431 -23.93 -5.46 7.94
N TRP A 432 -22.72 -4.93 7.79
CA TRP A 432 -22.18 -4.41 6.52
C TRP A 432 -21.28 -5.44 5.82
N LEU A 433 -21.25 -6.66 6.35
CA LEU A 433 -20.49 -7.75 5.78
C LEU A 433 -21.14 -8.26 4.49
N ASP A 434 -20.29 -8.72 3.58
CA ASP A 434 -20.72 -9.44 2.40
C ASP A 434 -21.54 -10.69 2.79
N PRO A 435 -22.62 -11.02 2.06
CA PRO A 435 -23.42 -12.21 2.35
C PRO A 435 -22.59 -13.50 2.45
N SER A 436 -21.53 -13.62 1.65
CA SER A 436 -20.63 -14.79 1.68
C SER A 436 -19.89 -14.99 3.00
N GLU A 437 -19.75 -13.94 3.82
CA GLU A 437 -19.10 -14.03 5.13
C GLU A 437 -20.04 -14.51 6.24
N VAL A 438 -21.35 -14.25 6.08
CA VAL A 438 -22.37 -14.55 7.09
C VAL A 438 -23.17 -15.79 6.75
N GLU A 439 -23.23 -16.20 5.48
CA GLU A 439 -23.90 -17.43 5.05
C GLU A 439 -23.19 -18.65 5.66
N GLY A 440 -23.92 -19.38 6.51
CA GLY A 440 -23.38 -20.52 7.24
C GLY A 440 -22.50 -20.15 8.44
N ALA A 441 -22.48 -18.88 8.87
CA ALA A 441 -21.77 -18.48 10.08
C ALA A 441 -22.34 -19.15 11.33
N THR A 442 -21.48 -19.39 12.33
CA THR A 442 -21.82 -20.08 13.57
C THR A 442 -21.16 -19.45 14.80
N LEU A 443 -21.79 -19.57 15.96
CA LEU A 443 -21.12 -19.35 17.25
C LEU A 443 -20.46 -20.64 17.71
N SER A 444 -19.17 -20.62 18.03
CA SER A 444 -18.45 -21.81 18.48
C SER A 444 -17.49 -21.50 19.64
N PRO A 445 -17.53 -22.26 20.75
CA PRO A 445 -18.61 -23.21 21.10
C PRO A 445 -19.95 -22.49 21.35
N TRP A 446 -21.09 -23.18 21.17
CA TRP A 446 -22.41 -22.66 21.53
C TRP A 446 -23.32 -23.77 22.09
N PRO A 447 -24.07 -23.52 23.18
CA PRO A 447 -24.03 -22.31 24.02
C PRO A 447 -22.75 -22.26 24.87
N ALA A 448 -22.18 -21.06 25.05
CA ALA A 448 -21.02 -20.83 25.90
C ALA A 448 -20.96 -19.37 26.38
N GLU A 449 -20.27 -19.12 27.49
CA GLU A 449 -20.03 -17.74 27.97
C GLU A 449 -19.05 -16.97 27.10
N ARG A 450 -18.19 -17.68 26.35
CA ARG A 450 -17.18 -17.12 25.46
C ARG A 450 -16.92 -18.04 24.28
N GLY A 451 -16.55 -17.46 23.15
CA GLY A 451 -16.22 -18.19 21.94
C GLY A 451 -15.98 -17.23 20.78
N TYR A 452 -16.22 -17.71 19.56
CA TYR A 452 -16.09 -16.92 18.35
C TYR A 452 -17.34 -17.03 17.48
N LEU A 453 -17.65 -15.92 16.81
CA LEU A 453 -18.45 -15.89 15.60
C LEU A 453 -17.53 -16.27 14.43
N LEU A 454 -17.78 -17.44 13.84
CA LEU A 454 -16.98 -18.00 12.76
C LEU A 454 -17.75 -17.93 11.45
N THR A 455 -17.05 -17.69 10.35
CA THR A 455 -17.57 -17.92 8.99
C THR A 455 -17.84 -19.41 8.76
N SER A 456 -18.47 -19.75 7.62
CA SER A 456 -18.62 -21.16 7.19
C SER A 456 -17.28 -21.87 6.95
N THR A 457 -16.20 -21.12 6.71
CA THR A 457 -14.83 -21.63 6.55
C THR A 457 -14.07 -21.76 7.88
N GLY A 458 -14.69 -21.40 9.00
CA GLY A 458 -14.08 -21.46 10.34
C GLY A 458 -13.19 -20.26 10.69
N ARG A 459 -13.16 -19.22 9.86
CA ARG A 459 -12.41 -17.98 10.12
C ARG A 459 -13.13 -17.14 11.18
N ALA A 460 -12.39 -16.53 12.11
CA ALA A 460 -12.98 -15.66 13.12
C ALA A 460 -13.41 -14.31 12.52
N LEU A 461 -14.71 -13.99 12.63
CA LEU A 461 -15.24 -12.66 12.35
C LEU A 461 -15.14 -11.75 13.58
N ALA A 462 -15.53 -12.29 14.74
CA ALA A 462 -15.46 -11.62 16.04
C ALA A 462 -15.35 -12.66 17.17
N ALA A 463 -14.66 -12.33 18.25
CA ALA A 463 -14.81 -13.03 19.52
C ALA A 463 -16.14 -12.62 20.17
N PHE A 464 -16.66 -13.42 21.11
CA PHE A 464 -17.77 -13.01 21.96
C PHE A 464 -17.54 -13.39 23.42
N ASP A 465 -18.11 -12.62 24.33
CA ASP A 465 -18.28 -12.95 25.73
C ASP A 465 -19.70 -12.65 26.22
N THR A 466 -20.02 -13.03 27.45
CA THR A 466 -21.26 -12.66 28.13
C THR A 466 -20.99 -11.45 29.03
N ASP A 467 -21.66 -10.34 28.78
CA ASP A 467 -21.50 -9.13 29.59
C ASP A 467 -22.19 -9.24 30.97
N LEU A 468 -22.04 -8.20 31.79
CA LEU A 468 -22.62 -8.18 33.16
C LEU A 468 -24.15 -8.25 33.19
N ASP A 469 -24.82 -7.95 32.07
CA ASP A 469 -26.26 -8.04 31.94
C ASP A 469 -26.71 -9.42 31.41
N GLY A 470 -25.78 -10.32 31.10
CA GLY A 470 -26.07 -11.64 30.53
C GLY A 470 -26.28 -11.62 29.01
N ARG A 471 -25.85 -10.56 28.31
CA ARG A 471 -25.94 -10.46 26.85
C ARG A 471 -24.67 -11.00 26.20
N THR A 472 -24.82 -11.65 25.06
CA THR A 472 -23.70 -12.00 24.18
C THR A 472 -23.18 -10.72 23.53
N ARG A 473 -21.93 -10.36 23.83
CA ARG A 473 -21.23 -9.17 23.35
C ARG A 473 -20.10 -9.59 22.41
N PRO A 474 -20.16 -9.24 21.12
CA PRO A 474 -19.04 -9.46 20.22
C PRO A 474 -17.96 -8.38 20.40
N TYR A 475 -16.70 -8.75 20.16
CA TYR A 475 -15.54 -7.86 20.15
C TYR A 475 -14.44 -8.43 19.25
N LEU A 476 -13.39 -7.65 19.01
CA LEU A 476 -12.22 -8.10 18.25
C LEU A 476 -11.06 -8.32 19.20
N ASP A 477 -10.37 -9.44 19.03
CA ASP A 477 -9.17 -9.82 19.78
C ASP A 477 -8.01 -10.16 18.84
N GLU A 478 -6.88 -10.60 19.41
CA GLU A 478 -5.68 -10.95 18.63
C GLU A 478 -5.92 -12.06 17.61
N THR A 479 -6.83 -13.00 17.87
CA THR A 479 -7.18 -14.05 16.90
C THR A 479 -7.88 -13.43 15.69
N CYS A 480 -8.87 -12.58 15.92
CA CYS A 480 -9.52 -11.84 14.85
C CYS A 480 -8.53 -10.96 14.08
N TYR A 481 -7.64 -10.23 14.78
CA TYR A 481 -6.65 -9.37 14.13
C TYR A 481 -5.63 -10.15 13.30
N ARG A 482 -5.22 -11.34 13.74
CA ARG A 482 -4.34 -12.21 12.97
C ARG A 482 -5.00 -12.70 11.70
N ASP A 483 -6.26 -13.13 11.77
CA ASP A 483 -7.04 -13.58 10.60
C ASP A 483 -7.27 -12.43 9.59
N GLN A 484 -7.53 -11.22 10.10
CA GLN A 484 -7.64 -10.01 9.28
C GLN A 484 -6.30 -9.68 8.60
N ALA A 485 -5.21 -9.60 9.37
CA ALA A 485 -3.89 -9.24 8.86
C ALA A 485 -3.37 -10.24 7.82
N ALA A 486 -3.63 -11.53 8.00
CA ALA A 486 -3.24 -12.59 7.07
C ALA A 486 -3.83 -12.41 5.66
N GLN A 487 -4.96 -11.73 5.53
CA GLN A 487 -5.59 -11.43 4.23
C GLN A 487 -5.30 -10.00 3.75
N LEU A 488 -5.31 -9.03 4.68
CA LEU A 488 -5.22 -7.62 4.33
C LEU A 488 -3.80 -7.16 4.01
N LEU A 489 -2.76 -7.66 4.70
CA LEU A 489 -1.37 -7.25 4.42
C LEU A 489 -0.89 -7.68 3.03
N PRO A 490 -1.12 -8.92 2.57
CA PRO A 490 -0.80 -9.32 1.20
C PRO A 490 -1.54 -8.47 0.16
N ALA A 491 -2.84 -8.23 0.38
CA ALA A 491 -3.64 -7.39 -0.50
C ALA A 491 -3.14 -5.94 -0.55
N ALA A 492 -2.73 -5.38 0.59
CA ALA A 492 -2.14 -4.04 0.68
C ALA A 492 -0.79 -3.94 -0.04
N ALA A 493 0.05 -4.97 0.05
CA ALA A 493 1.30 -5.02 -0.71
C ALA A 493 1.05 -5.17 -2.22
N GLU A 494 0.07 -5.99 -2.59
CA GLU A 494 -0.31 -6.26 -3.99
C GLU A 494 -0.94 -5.03 -4.66
N VAL A 495 -1.83 -4.30 -3.98
CA VAL A 495 -2.38 -3.03 -4.49
C VAL A 495 -1.28 -1.97 -4.63
N THR A 496 -0.29 -1.96 -3.71
CA THR A 496 0.85 -1.04 -3.80
C THR A 496 1.71 -1.33 -5.03
N ARG A 497 2.04 -2.62 -5.28
CA ARG A 497 2.77 -3.05 -6.48
C ARG A 497 2.00 -2.66 -7.74
N SER A 498 0.71 -2.96 -7.75
CA SER A 498 -0.19 -2.66 -8.85
C SER A 498 -0.24 -1.17 -9.19
N LEU A 499 -0.28 -0.30 -8.18
CA LEU A 499 -0.24 1.16 -8.37
C LEU A 499 1.08 1.61 -9.00
N LEU A 500 2.22 1.07 -8.56
CA LEU A 500 3.51 1.38 -9.19
C LEU A 500 3.52 0.97 -10.67
N ASP A 501 3.00 -0.21 -10.99
CA ASP A 501 2.91 -0.71 -12.36
C ASP A 501 1.87 0.07 -13.21
N LEU A 502 0.80 0.60 -12.59
CA LEU A 502 -0.16 1.50 -13.22
C LEU A 502 0.50 2.84 -13.58
N LEU A 503 1.29 3.41 -12.67
CA LEU A 503 1.91 4.72 -12.88
C LEU A 503 3.08 4.65 -13.87
N TRP A 504 3.81 3.54 -13.90
CA TRP A 504 4.92 3.28 -14.82
C TRP A 504 4.67 2.01 -15.63
N PRO A 505 3.74 2.05 -16.62
CA PRO A 505 3.49 0.92 -17.50
C PRO A 505 4.73 0.63 -18.37
N ALA A 506 4.76 -0.55 -18.99
CA ALA A 506 5.79 -0.87 -19.97
C ALA A 506 5.79 0.15 -21.13
N TRP A 507 6.97 0.43 -21.66
CA TRP A 507 7.09 1.20 -22.89
C TRP A 507 6.37 0.44 -24.03
N PRO A 508 5.59 1.13 -24.90
CA PRO A 508 4.96 0.48 -26.05
C PRO A 508 5.99 -0.19 -26.94
N GLN A 509 5.58 -1.23 -27.69
CA GLN A 509 6.49 -1.87 -28.64
C GLN A 509 7.06 -0.83 -29.61
N MET A 510 8.40 -0.80 -29.69
CA MET A 510 9.15 0.17 -30.48
C MET A 510 10.09 -0.54 -31.43
N ARG A 511 10.07 -0.13 -32.71
CA ARG A 511 10.99 -0.61 -33.74
C ARG A 511 11.69 0.55 -34.43
N HIS A 512 13.02 0.49 -34.53
CA HIS A 512 13.81 1.48 -35.23
C HIS A 512 13.72 1.31 -36.75
N LEU A 513 13.52 2.42 -37.47
CA LEU A 513 13.40 2.51 -38.92
C LEU A 513 14.28 3.64 -39.45
N GLY A 514 15.59 3.57 -39.20
CA GLY A 514 16.55 4.62 -39.56
C GLY A 514 16.35 5.88 -38.69
N ASP A 515 15.97 7.00 -39.30
CA ASP A 515 15.70 8.28 -38.62
C ASP A 515 14.28 8.38 -38.02
N ARG A 516 13.58 7.24 -37.96
CA ARG A 516 12.21 7.12 -37.45
C ARG A 516 12.10 5.98 -36.46
N VAL A 517 11.07 6.03 -35.64
CA VAL A 517 10.64 4.91 -34.80
C VAL A 517 9.19 4.56 -35.13
N ALA A 518 8.88 3.27 -35.20
CA ALA A 518 7.51 2.77 -35.23
C ALA A 518 7.08 2.44 -33.80
N LEU A 519 5.92 2.95 -33.37
CA LEU A 519 5.35 2.72 -32.05
C LEU A 519 3.94 2.13 -32.18
N SER A 520 3.67 1.02 -31.50
CA SER A 520 2.33 0.42 -31.42
C SER A 520 1.68 0.83 -30.09
N ILE A 521 0.74 1.77 -30.14
CA ILE A 521 0.15 2.36 -28.94
C ILE A 521 -1.05 1.53 -28.48
N PRO A 522 -1.10 1.08 -27.20
CA PRO A 522 -2.27 0.37 -26.66
C PRO A 522 -3.55 1.20 -26.75
N ALA A 523 -4.70 0.59 -26.47
CA ALA A 523 -6.03 1.22 -26.51
C ALA A 523 -6.24 2.30 -25.42
N TRP A 524 -5.47 3.38 -25.47
CA TRP A 524 -5.58 4.57 -24.62
C TRP A 524 -6.54 5.59 -25.22
N ALA A 525 -6.93 6.64 -24.49
CA ALA A 525 -7.80 7.67 -25.06
C ALA A 525 -7.06 8.60 -26.01
N LYS A 526 -5.85 9.03 -25.63
CA LYS A 526 -5.00 9.95 -26.39
C LYS A 526 -3.54 9.67 -26.10
N ALA A 527 -2.68 9.87 -27.08
CA ALA A 527 -1.24 9.76 -26.89
C ALA A 527 -0.50 10.79 -27.75
N GLN A 528 0.66 11.23 -27.26
CA GLN A 528 1.62 12.05 -27.99
C GLN A 528 3.03 11.66 -27.58
N VAL A 529 3.97 11.74 -28.52
CA VAL A 529 5.40 11.60 -28.22
C VAL A 529 6.13 12.92 -28.49
N GLN A 530 7.00 13.29 -27.57
CA GLN A 530 7.92 14.41 -27.70
C GLN A 530 9.33 13.87 -27.89
N VAL A 531 10.02 14.39 -28.89
CA VAL A 531 11.40 14.02 -29.21
C VAL A 531 12.33 15.10 -28.67
N PHE A 532 13.26 14.70 -27.82
CA PHE A 532 14.32 15.56 -27.30
C PHE A 532 15.69 15.08 -27.75
N VAL A 533 16.61 16.02 -27.93
CA VAL A 533 18.04 15.74 -27.86
C VAL A 533 18.51 16.11 -26.46
N GLN A 534 19.22 15.20 -25.79
CA GLN A 534 19.80 15.41 -24.47
C GLN A 534 21.32 15.31 -24.54
N THR A 535 22.03 16.27 -23.95
CA THR A 535 23.49 16.23 -23.79
C THR A 535 23.90 15.38 -22.57
N ASP A 536 25.18 15.01 -22.47
CA ASP A 536 25.76 14.34 -21.28
C ASP A 536 25.57 15.15 -19.98
N ALA A 537 25.54 16.49 -20.09
CA ALA A 537 25.21 17.38 -18.97
C ALA A 537 23.72 17.33 -18.56
N GLY A 538 22.91 16.54 -19.27
CA GLY A 538 21.48 16.37 -19.02
C GLY A 538 20.62 17.54 -19.51
N VAL A 539 21.11 18.38 -20.41
CA VAL A 539 20.33 19.47 -21.01
C VAL A 539 19.50 18.93 -22.17
N ARG A 540 18.18 19.09 -22.12
CA ARG A 540 17.21 18.68 -23.15
C ARG A 540 16.85 19.85 -24.06
N ARG A 541 16.84 19.60 -25.36
CA ARG A 541 16.27 20.48 -26.39
C ARG A 541 15.14 19.75 -27.10
N SER A 542 13.94 20.32 -27.07
CA SER A 542 12.79 19.78 -27.81
C SER A 542 13.03 19.92 -29.31
N ILE A 543 12.83 18.83 -30.05
CA ILE A 543 13.00 18.76 -31.50
C ILE A 543 11.64 18.75 -32.19
N ALA A 544 10.76 17.84 -31.75
CA ALA A 544 9.46 17.67 -32.37
C ALA A 544 8.43 17.11 -31.38
N ARG A 545 7.15 17.26 -31.72
CA ARG A 545 6.01 16.70 -31.00
C ARG A 545 5.05 16.10 -32.00
N HIS A 546 4.68 14.84 -31.78
CA HIS A 546 3.82 14.08 -32.69
C HIS A 546 2.60 13.58 -31.93
N PRO A 547 1.37 13.94 -32.34
CA PRO A 547 0.19 13.21 -31.89
C PRO A 547 0.26 11.77 -32.42
N LEU A 548 -0.25 10.83 -31.62
CA LEU A 548 -0.27 9.42 -31.98
C LEU A 548 -1.72 8.95 -32.12
N GLU A 549 -1.97 8.13 -33.13
CA GLU A 549 -3.23 7.41 -33.30
C GLU A 549 -3.21 6.15 -32.41
N VAL A 550 -4.28 5.97 -31.65
CA VAL A 550 -4.42 4.85 -30.72
C VAL A 550 -4.81 3.59 -31.50
N GLY A 551 -4.24 2.44 -31.15
CA GLY A 551 -4.60 1.15 -31.74
C GLY A 551 -4.04 0.92 -33.15
N THR A 552 -3.13 1.79 -33.61
CA THR A 552 -2.43 1.67 -34.90
C THR A 552 -0.92 1.79 -34.71
N ASP A 553 -0.18 1.36 -35.74
CA ASP A 553 1.27 1.55 -35.81
C ASP A 553 1.59 2.99 -36.23
N ASN A 554 2.27 3.73 -35.37
CA ASN A 554 2.64 5.12 -35.58
C ASN A 554 4.08 5.22 -36.03
N VAL A 555 4.35 5.88 -37.16
CA VAL A 555 5.72 6.16 -37.62
C VAL A 555 6.10 7.59 -37.23
N VAL A 556 7.01 7.72 -36.28
CA VAL A 556 7.44 8.98 -35.67
C VAL A 556 8.82 9.37 -36.22
N PRO A 557 8.93 10.47 -36.99
CA PRO A 557 10.23 10.98 -37.41
C PRO A 557 10.97 11.61 -36.22
N LEU A 558 12.23 11.27 -36.03
CA LEU A 558 13.02 11.81 -34.93
C LEU A 558 13.49 13.26 -35.20
N GLY A 559 13.83 13.57 -36.46
CA GLY A 559 14.19 14.93 -36.88
C GLY A 559 15.47 15.49 -36.24
N VAL A 560 16.32 14.64 -35.64
CA VAL A 560 17.47 15.05 -34.81
C VAL A 560 18.71 15.44 -35.61
N GLY A 561 18.76 15.13 -36.91
CA GLY A 561 19.98 15.32 -37.72
C GLY A 561 21.15 14.46 -37.23
N GLU A 562 22.37 14.91 -37.50
CA GLU A 562 23.58 14.31 -36.91
C GLU A 562 23.71 14.77 -35.45
N LEU A 563 23.82 13.82 -34.51
CA LEU A 563 24.00 14.12 -33.09
C LEU A 563 25.47 14.48 -32.82
N ALA A 564 25.69 15.49 -31.98
CA ALA A 564 27.04 15.77 -31.49
C ALA A 564 27.52 14.65 -30.54
N ALA A 565 28.84 14.58 -30.32
CA ALA A 565 29.40 13.68 -29.31
C ALA A 565 28.79 13.97 -27.93
N GLY A 566 28.29 12.94 -27.25
CA GLY A 566 27.60 13.07 -25.96
C GLY A 566 26.14 13.54 -26.07
N GLU A 567 25.57 13.59 -27.27
CA GLU A 567 24.13 13.80 -27.46
C GLU A 567 23.41 12.47 -27.71
N ARG A 568 22.19 12.37 -27.16
CA ARG A 568 21.30 11.22 -27.34
C ARG A 568 19.85 11.64 -27.54
N VAL A 569 19.07 10.76 -28.15
CA VAL A 569 17.63 10.99 -28.35
C VAL A 569 16.86 10.47 -27.15
N VAL A 570 15.94 11.28 -26.64
CA VAL A 570 15.00 10.87 -25.59
C VAL A 570 13.59 11.05 -26.12
N LEU A 571 12.81 9.97 -26.08
CA LEU A 571 11.39 9.99 -26.36
C LEU A 571 10.63 10.14 -25.05
N VAL A 572 9.69 11.07 -25.00
CA VAL A 572 8.80 11.25 -23.86
C VAL A 572 7.37 11.04 -24.36
N LEU A 573 6.76 9.95 -23.89
CA LEU A 573 5.39 9.59 -24.20
C LEU A 573 4.47 10.18 -23.13
N THR A 574 3.52 11.00 -23.56
CA THR A 574 2.42 11.47 -22.73
C THR A 574 1.13 10.89 -23.27
N ALA A 575 0.37 10.19 -22.44
CA ALA A 575 -0.91 9.62 -22.84
C ALA A 575 -1.95 9.76 -21.73
N THR A 576 -3.21 9.57 -22.09
CA THR A 576 -4.34 9.49 -21.16
C THR A 576 -5.03 8.16 -21.36
N ARG A 577 -5.23 7.40 -20.28
CA ARG A 577 -6.14 6.25 -20.30
C ARG A 577 -7.58 6.73 -20.49
N VAL A 578 -8.50 5.84 -20.85
CA VAL A 578 -9.92 6.20 -21.04
C VAL A 578 -10.51 6.73 -19.73
N ASP A 579 -10.33 6.00 -18.64
CA ASP A 579 -10.86 6.36 -17.30
C ASP A 579 -9.77 6.35 -16.21
N GLY A 580 -8.50 6.29 -16.61
CA GLY A 580 -7.37 6.10 -15.71
C GLY A 580 -6.43 7.31 -15.63
N PRO A 581 -5.40 7.23 -14.78
CA PRO A 581 -4.46 8.32 -14.62
C PRO A 581 -3.65 8.58 -15.90
N PRO A 582 -3.16 9.81 -16.11
CA PRO A 582 -2.28 10.13 -17.21
C PRO A 582 -1.00 9.28 -17.13
N ILE A 583 -0.45 8.98 -18.30
CA ILE A 583 0.80 8.24 -18.46
C ILE A 583 1.86 9.24 -18.88
N VAL A 584 2.97 9.25 -18.16
CA VAL A 584 4.19 9.95 -18.58
C VAL A 584 5.36 9.00 -18.38
N ILE A 585 5.90 8.49 -19.48
CA ILE A 585 7.07 7.62 -19.48
C ILE A 585 8.10 8.17 -20.48
N GLU A 586 9.37 7.87 -20.26
CA GLU A 586 10.47 8.26 -21.15
C GLU A 586 11.24 7.01 -21.60
N GLN A 587 11.89 7.10 -22.76
CA GLN A 587 12.77 6.06 -23.29
C GLN A 587 13.95 6.74 -23.97
N ILE A 588 15.16 6.40 -23.56
CA ILE A 588 16.37 6.75 -24.28
C ILE A 588 16.48 5.81 -25.49
N THR A 589 16.80 6.40 -26.64
CA THR A 589 17.05 5.68 -27.88
C THR A 589 18.49 6.00 -28.29
N THR A 590 19.41 5.08 -28.03
CA THR A 590 20.71 5.09 -28.73
C THR A 590 20.46 4.97 -30.22
N SER A 591 21.10 5.81 -31.04
CA SER A 591 21.00 5.70 -32.49
C SER A 591 21.46 4.29 -32.92
N ALA A 592 20.74 3.67 -33.85
CA ALA A 592 20.93 2.28 -34.28
C ALA A 592 22.32 1.96 -34.86
N ALA A 593 23.24 2.92 -34.96
CA ALA A 593 24.60 2.71 -35.43
C ALA A 593 25.50 1.94 -34.44
N ALA A 594 25.06 1.74 -33.19
CA ALA A 594 25.88 1.12 -32.14
C ALA A 594 25.17 0.03 -31.32
N ILE A 595 24.05 -0.52 -31.77
CA ILE A 595 23.45 -1.70 -31.12
C ILE A 595 24.02 -2.93 -31.83
N PRO A 596 25.09 -3.58 -31.32
CA PRO A 596 25.45 -4.91 -31.80
C PRO A 596 24.24 -5.83 -31.63
N ASP A 597 24.04 -6.72 -32.60
CA ASP A 597 22.98 -7.75 -32.58
C ASP A 597 22.82 -8.31 -31.16
N ALA A 598 21.62 -8.18 -30.58
CA ALA A 598 21.37 -8.51 -29.19
C ALA A 598 21.61 -10.01 -28.99
N GLY A 599 22.82 -10.37 -28.55
CA GLY A 599 23.08 -11.69 -27.98
C GLY A 599 22.13 -11.93 -26.79
N PRO A 600 21.88 -13.20 -26.42
CA PRO A 600 21.01 -13.52 -25.30
C PRO A 600 21.44 -12.72 -24.07
N ALA A 601 20.48 -12.03 -23.44
CA ALA A 601 20.74 -11.20 -22.27
C ALA A 601 21.52 -12.00 -21.23
N PRO A 602 22.67 -11.50 -20.73
CA PRO A 602 23.36 -12.18 -19.65
C PRO A 602 22.41 -12.24 -18.45
N ILE A 603 22.14 -13.44 -17.97
CA ILE A 603 21.55 -13.64 -16.65
C ILE A 603 22.58 -13.10 -15.67
N VAL A 604 22.39 -11.86 -15.22
CA VAL A 604 23.18 -11.30 -14.13
C VAL A 604 22.52 -11.79 -12.85
N PRO A 605 23.13 -12.74 -12.10
CA PRO A 605 22.65 -13.04 -10.76
C PRO A 605 22.77 -11.77 -9.93
N VAL A 606 21.64 -11.24 -9.48
CA VAL A 606 21.62 -10.13 -8.53
C VAL A 606 22.13 -10.69 -7.20
N PRO A 607 23.25 -10.19 -6.65
CA PRO A 607 23.66 -10.60 -5.32
C PRO A 607 22.72 -9.93 -4.32
N TRP A 608 21.86 -10.73 -3.70
CA TRP A 608 21.15 -10.36 -2.48
C TRP A 608 21.96 -10.89 -1.30
#